data_AF-A0A3D5DI72-F1
#
_entry.id   AF-A0A3D5DI72-F1
#
_cell.length_a   1.000
_cell.length_b   1.000
_cell.length_c   1.000
_cell.angle_alpha   90.00
_cell.angle_beta   90.00
_cell.angle_gamma   90.00
#
_symmetry.space_group_name_H-M   'P 1'
#
loop_
_entity.id
_entity.type
_entity.pdbx_description
1 polymer ?
#
loop_
_entity_poly.entity_id
_entity_poly.type
_entity_poly.pdbx_seq_one_letter_code
_entity_poly.pdbx_strand_id
1 'polypeptide(L)'
;MSIIAVTGSPHVDDVSKIVGVNYFGTVALIDGLFPALRKGSQPAAVVVSPVASTMLTWDDNPISAAVESGDEALAAAAVQSAGDYRGQFAYAASKNALTVAVRRRVAEWGAAGVRINTVAPGSVDTPLLQAGAADPRYAEAIRDFAAPILRHGGGSAHPFWPATCGTT
;
A
#
# COMPACT_ATOMS: atom_id res chain seq x y z
N MET A 1 -21.26 0.56 -3.17
CA MET A 1 -20.37 1.24 -2.20
C MET A 1 -18.95 0.77 -2.45
N SER A 2 -18.00 1.69 -2.55
CA SER A 2 -16.60 1.39 -2.85
C SER A 2 -15.67 2.10 -1.87
N ILE A 3 -14.61 1.42 -1.43
CA ILE A 3 -13.63 1.95 -0.47
C ILE A 3 -12.26 2.01 -1.11
N ILE A 4 -11.54 3.10 -0.87
CA ILE A 4 -10.13 3.29 -1.22
C ILE A 4 -9.36 3.53 0.07
N ALA A 5 -8.37 2.69 0.36
CA ALA A 5 -7.45 2.87 1.50
C ALA A 5 -6.06 3.32 1.00
N VAL A 6 -5.55 4.43 1.55
CA VAL A 6 -4.27 5.07 1.19
C VAL A 6 -3.35 5.07 2.41
N THR A 7 -2.05 4.96 2.19
CA THR A 7 -1.03 4.71 3.24
C THR A 7 0.16 5.68 3.14
N GLY A 8 0.93 5.79 4.23
CA GLY A 8 1.99 6.80 4.43
C GLY A 8 3.32 6.58 3.69
N SER A 9 4.37 7.27 4.13
CA SER A 9 5.63 7.45 3.38
C SER A 9 6.85 6.76 4.00
N PRO A 10 7.87 6.40 3.20
CA PRO A 10 9.12 5.82 3.70
C PRO A 10 10.09 6.80 4.36
N HIS A 11 9.93 8.12 4.20
CA HIS A 11 10.81 9.12 4.82
C HIS A 11 10.51 9.39 6.31
N VAL A 12 9.51 8.70 6.87
CA VAL A 12 9.18 8.78 8.29
C VAL A 12 10.08 7.81 9.07
N ASP A 13 10.76 8.30 10.11
CA ASP A 13 11.67 7.43 10.90
C ASP A 13 10.94 6.58 11.95
N ASP A 14 9.72 6.97 12.32
CA ASP A 14 8.86 6.24 13.24
C ASP A 14 8.25 5.01 12.56
N VAL A 15 8.97 3.89 12.64
CA VAL A 15 8.56 2.62 12.02
C VAL A 15 7.27 2.06 12.62
N SER A 16 6.97 2.36 13.88
CA SER A 16 5.72 1.95 14.52
C SER A 16 4.54 2.62 13.83
N LYS A 17 4.63 3.92 13.53
CA LYS A 17 3.60 4.62 12.75
C LYS A 17 3.48 4.07 11.33
N ILE A 18 4.60 3.73 10.68
CA ILE A 18 4.57 3.16 9.32
C ILE A 18 3.82 1.84 9.32
N VAL A 19 4.20 0.89 10.18
CA VAL A 19 3.57 -0.44 10.26
C VAL A 19 2.11 -0.31 10.71
N GLY A 20 1.86 0.49 11.74
CA GLY A 20 0.53 0.73 12.30
C GLY A 20 -0.44 1.29 11.26
N VAL A 21 -0.06 2.34 10.53
CA VAL A 21 -0.95 2.94 9.50
C VAL A 21 -1.05 2.04 8.27
N ASN A 22 0.08 1.60 7.73
CA ASN A 22 0.11 0.95 6.42
C ASN A 22 -0.47 -0.45 6.45
N TYR A 23 -0.30 -1.19 7.54
CA TYR A 23 -0.83 -2.54 7.69
C TYR A 23 -2.05 -2.55 8.60
N PHE A 24 -1.88 -2.32 9.91
CA PHE A 24 -2.93 -2.57 10.89
C PHE A 24 -4.16 -1.68 10.71
N GLY A 25 -3.96 -0.38 10.53
CA GLY A 25 -5.03 0.57 10.28
C GLY A 25 -5.79 0.29 8.99
N THR A 26 -5.08 -0.13 7.94
CA THR A 26 -5.71 -0.51 6.67
C THR A 26 -6.50 -1.81 6.80
N VAL A 27 -5.94 -2.82 7.46
CA VAL A 27 -6.59 -4.12 7.73
C VAL A 27 -7.84 -3.92 8.59
N ALA A 28 -7.74 -3.18 9.69
CA ALA A 28 -8.87 -2.86 10.56
C ALA A 28 -9.97 -2.11 9.80
N LEU A 29 -9.62 -1.18 8.91
CA LEU A 29 -10.59 -0.46 8.10
C LEU A 29 -11.34 -1.38 7.12
N ILE A 30 -10.63 -2.20 6.34
CA ILE A 30 -11.28 -3.06 5.34
C ILE A 30 -12.14 -4.14 6.01
N ASP A 31 -11.66 -4.74 7.10
CA ASP A 31 -12.40 -5.77 7.83
C ASP A 31 -13.59 -5.17 8.59
N GLY A 32 -13.40 -4.01 9.23
CA GLY A 32 -14.47 -3.29 9.91
C GLY A 32 -15.59 -2.84 8.97
N LEU A 33 -15.27 -2.53 7.71
CA LEU A 33 -16.26 -2.13 6.70
C LEU A 33 -16.85 -3.31 5.91
N PHE A 34 -16.28 -4.51 6.00
CA PHE A 34 -16.77 -5.70 5.30
C PHE A 34 -18.25 -6.04 5.60
N PRO A 35 -18.75 -5.97 6.86
CA PRO A 35 -20.16 -6.18 7.16
C PRO A 35 -21.12 -5.17 6.50
N ALA A 36 -20.65 -3.96 6.20
CA ALA A 36 -21.42 -2.96 5.47
C ALA A 36 -21.35 -3.21 3.96
N LEU A 37 -20.16 -3.51 3.43
CA LEU A 37 -19.95 -3.82 2.01
C LEU A 37 -20.83 -4.98 1.54
N ARG A 38 -20.91 -6.07 2.30
CA ARG A 38 -21.72 -7.25 1.93
C ARG A 38 -23.22 -6.98 1.81
N LYS A 39 -23.71 -5.84 2.31
CA LYS A 39 -25.12 -5.42 2.18
C LYS A 39 -25.35 -4.52 0.96
N GLY A 40 -24.29 -4.12 0.26
CA GLY A 40 -24.36 -3.20 -0.87
C GLY A 40 -24.74 -3.88 -2.19
N SER A 41 -25.13 -3.09 -3.18
CA SER A 41 -25.24 -3.53 -4.56
C SER A 41 -23.87 -3.42 -5.26
N GLN A 42 -23.44 -4.51 -5.90
CA GLN A 42 -22.15 -4.65 -6.60
C GLN A 42 -20.94 -4.15 -5.78
N PRO A 43 -20.74 -4.64 -4.54
CA PRO A 43 -19.75 -4.09 -3.63
C PRO A 43 -18.30 -4.41 -4.05
N ALA A 44 -17.41 -3.46 -3.83
CA ALA A 44 -15.99 -3.62 -4.13
C ALA A 44 -15.09 -2.80 -3.18
N ALA A 45 -13.89 -3.30 -2.88
CA ALA A 45 -12.84 -2.57 -2.19
C ALA A 45 -11.55 -2.53 -3.03
N VAL A 46 -10.86 -1.40 -2.96
CA VAL A 46 -9.56 -1.20 -3.59
C VAL A 46 -8.56 -0.74 -2.53
N VAL A 47 -7.46 -1.45 -2.41
CA VAL A 47 -6.39 -1.15 -1.47
C VAL A 47 -5.17 -0.63 -2.25
N VAL A 48 -4.64 0.52 -1.87
CA VAL A 48 -3.43 1.06 -2.51
C VAL A 48 -2.22 0.39 -1.86
N SER A 49 -1.57 -0.51 -2.60
CA SER A 49 -0.35 -1.21 -2.19
C SER A 49 0.71 -1.06 -3.28
N PRO A 50 1.67 -0.14 -3.13
CA PRO A 50 2.61 0.29 -4.17
C PRO A 50 3.57 -0.81 -4.59
N VAL A 51 4.35 -0.54 -5.64
CA VAL A 51 5.42 -1.42 -6.12
C VAL A 51 6.45 -1.79 -5.05
N ALA A 52 6.59 -1.02 -3.97
CA ALA A 52 7.45 -1.39 -2.84
C ALA A 52 7.05 -2.72 -2.18
N SER A 53 5.81 -3.18 -2.38
CA SER A 53 5.36 -4.51 -1.93
C SER A 53 6.15 -5.67 -2.55
N THR A 54 6.85 -5.44 -3.67
CA THR A 54 7.65 -6.45 -4.37
C THR A 54 9.14 -6.38 -4.04
N MET A 55 9.57 -5.48 -3.13
CA MET A 55 10.99 -5.35 -2.74
C MET A 55 11.47 -6.46 -1.78
N LEU A 56 10.55 -7.27 -1.27
CA LEU A 56 10.83 -8.48 -0.49
C LEU A 56 9.78 -9.56 -0.80
N THR A 57 10.13 -10.81 -0.50
CA THR A 57 9.18 -11.93 -0.54
C THR A 57 8.40 -12.01 0.77
N TRP A 58 7.28 -12.72 0.78
CA TRP A 58 6.54 -12.95 2.03
C TRP A 58 7.35 -13.76 3.05
N ASP A 59 8.08 -14.78 2.58
CA ASP A 59 8.86 -15.68 3.44
C ASP A 59 10.05 -14.96 4.09
N ASP A 60 10.61 -13.96 3.41
CA ASP A 60 11.70 -13.11 3.94
C ASP A 60 11.17 -11.88 4.70
N ASN A 61 9.85 -11.71 4.83
CA ASN A 61 9.27 -10.55 5.47
C ASN A 61 9.39 -10.65 7.00
N PRO A 62 10.17 -9.79 7.68
CA PRO A 62 10.42 -9.91 9.12
C PRO A 62 9.17 -9.66 9.97
N ILE A 63 8.14 -9.02 9.43
CA ILE A 63 6.88 -8.78 10.16
C ILE A 63 5.84 -9.89 9.93
N SER A 64 6.08 -10.86 9.05
CA SER A 64 5.10 -11.87 8.62
C SER A 64 4.39 -12.57 9.78
N ALA A 65 5.15 -13.14 10.73
CA ALA A 65 4.60 -13.82 11.90
C ALA A 65 3.83 -12.85 12.83
N ALA A 66 4.37 -11.65 13.04
CA ALA A 66 3.76 -10.65 13.91
C ALA A 66 2.42 -10.13 13.36
N VAL A 67 2.34 -9.92 12.04
CA VAL A 67 1.10 -9.48 11.41
C VAL A 67 0.05 -10.58 11.31
N GLU A 68 0.46 -11.85 11.31
CA GLU A 68 -0.44 -13.01 11.43
C GLU A 68 -1.02 -13.16 12.83
N SER A 69 -0.22 -12.90 13.87
CA SER A 69 -0.67 -12.92 15.26
C SER A 69 -1.41 -11.65 15.69
N GLY A 70 -1.41 -10.60 14.86
CA GLY A 70 -2.01 -9.31 15.19
C GLY A 70 -1.16 -8.47 16.17
N ASP A 71 0.11 -8.79 16.35
CA ASP A 71 1.01 -8.13 17.29
C ASP A 71 1.72 -6.93 16.63
N GLU A 72 1.11 -5.75 16.77
CA GLU A 72 1.62 -4.50 16.22
C GLU A 72 2.97 -4.08 16.82
N ALA A 73 3.18 -4.34 18.12
CA ALA A 73 4.42 -3.99 18.79
C ALA A 73 5.58 -4.86 18.30
N LEU A 74 5.34 -6.17 18.13
CA LEU A 74 6.34 -7.09 17.58
C LEU A 74 6.66 -6.75 16.12
N ALA A 75 5.65 -6.41 15.32
CA ALA A 75 5.85 -6.02 13.93
C ALA A 75 6.70 -4.75 13.81
N ALA A 76 6.45 -3.74 14.66
CA ALA A 76 7.26 -2.54 14.71
C ALA A 76 8.71 -2.83 15.14
N ALA A 77 8.90 -3.68 16.16
CA ALA A 77 10.22 -4.05 16.65
C ALA A 77 11.07 -4.77 15.58
N ALA A 78 10.45 -5.63 14.76
CA ALA A 78 11.12 -6.42 13.73
C ALA A 78 11.76 -5.59 12.59
N VAL A 79 11.35 -4.32 12.42
CA VAL A 79 11.88 -3.42 11.38
C VAL A 79 12.76 -2.29 11.93
N GLN A 80 13.00 -2.25 13.25
CA GLN A 80 13.82 -1.21 13.89
C GLN A 80 15.31 -1.30 13.53
N SER A 81 15.82 -2.51 13.24
CA SER A 81 17.25 -2.78 13.08
C SER A 81 17.86 -2.30 11.76
N ALA A 82 17.06 -1.72 10.86
CA ALA A 82 17.49 -1.28 9.52
C ALA A 82 18.19 0.10 9.47
N GLY A 83 18.66 0.62 10.62
CA GLY A 83 19.49 1.83 10.69
C GLY A 83 18.84 3.07 10.06
N ASP A 84 19.59 3.77 9.21
CA ASP A 84 19.14 5.02 8.56
C ASP A 84 18.04 4.80 7.50
N TYR A 85 17.89 3.57 7.01
CA TYR A 85 16.88 3.18 6.01
C TYR A 85 15.67 2.44 6.63
N ARG A 86 15.55 2.46 7.96
CA ARG A 86 14.47 1.76 8.67
C ARG A 86 13.06 2.17 8.21
N GLY A 87 12.86 3.43 7.85
CA GLY A 87 11.58 3.92 7.32
C GLY A 87 11.21 3.24 6.00
N GLN A 88 12.14 3.18 5.04
CA GLN A 88 11.95 2.48 3.78
C GLN A 88 11.78 0.97 3.97
N PHE A 89 12.54 0.36 4.88
CA PHE A 89 12.41 -1.07 5.18
C PHE A 89 11.04 -1.40 5.78
N ALA A 90 10.60 -0.64 6.79
CA ALA A 90 9.27 -0.76 7.38
C ALA A 90 8.16 -0.52 6.35
N TYR A 91 8.37 0.42 5.42
CA TYR A 91 7.45 0.70 4.34
C TYR A 91 7.30 -0.50 3.41
N ALA A 92 8.41 -1.04 2.90
CA ALA A 92 8.38 -2.22 2.04
C ALA A 92 7.75 -3.42 2.75
N ALA A 93 8.17 -3.71 3.99
CA ALA A 93 7.67 -4.83 4.80
C ALA A 93 6.15 -4.74 5.01
N SER A 94 5.65 -3.56 5.42
CA SER A 94 4.22 -3.32 5.62
C SER A 94 3.41 -3.44 4.32
N LYS A 95 3.96 -3.03 3.17
CA LYS A 95 3.28 -3.11 1.87
C LYS A 95 3.25 -4.50 1.27
N ASN A 96 4.32 -5.26 1.44
CA ASN A 96 4.32 -6.67 1.13
C ASN A 96 3.23 -7.39 1.95
N ALA A 97 3.25 -7.18 3.28
CA ALA A 97 2.28 -7.77 4.19
C ALA A 97 0.84 -7.40 3.87
N LEU A 98 0.56 -6.14 3.54
CA LEU A 98 -0.77 -5.68 3.15
C LEU A 98 -1.27 -6.38 1.87
N THR A 99 -0.38 -6.55 0.89
CA THR A 99 -0.74 -7.25 -0.37
C THR A 99 -1.10 -8.70 -0.10
N VAL A 100 -0.34 -9.38 0.76
CA VAL A 100 -0.63 -10.75 1.19
C VAL A 100 -1.94 -10.80 1.99
N ALA A 101 -2.17 -9.86 2.90
CA ALA A 101 -3.40 -9.76 3.69
C ALA A 101 -4.65 -9.62 2.80
N VAL A 102 -4.58 -8.79 1.74
CA VAL A 102 -5.68 -8.68 0.76
C VAL A 102 -5.88 -10.00 0.02
N ARG A 103 -4.81 -10.65 -0.44
CA ARG A 103 -4.90 -11.95 -1.12
C ARG A 103 -5.49 -13.05 -0.23
N ARG A 104 -5.21 -13.03 1.07
CA ARG A 104 -5.76 -14.01 2.02
C ARG A 104 -7.26 -13.83 2.30
N ARG A 105 -7.81 -12.65 2.03
CA ARG A 105 -9.25 -12.33 2.20
C ARG A 105 -10.13 -12.76 1.03
N VAL A 106 -9.55 -13.12 -0.11
CA VAL A 106 -10.30 -13.34 -1.36
C VAL A 106 -11.37 -14.44 -1.26
N ALA A 107 -11.11 -15.50 -0.49
CA ALA A 107 -12.07 -16.60 -0.34
C ALA A 107 -13.34 -16.14 0.41
N GLU A 108 -13.18 -15.51 1.57
CA GLU A 108 -14.28 -15.00 2.37
C GLU A 108 -15.02 -13.86 1.67
N TRP A 109 -14.28 -12.89 1.13
CA TRP A 109 -14.86 -11.73 0.44
C TRP A 109 -15.59 -12.14 -0.84
N GLY A 110 -15.01 -13.08 -1.60
CA GLY A 110 -15.62 -13.63 -2.80
C GLY A 110 -16.91 -14.40 -2.50
N ALA A 111 -16.93 -15.22 -1.44
CA ALA A 111 -18.13 -15.92 -0.99
C ALA A 111 -19.27 -14.95 -0.58
N ALA A 112 -18.92 -13.76 -0.11
CA ALA A 112 -19.88 -12.69 0.20
C ALA A 112 -20.27 -11.81 -1.01
N GLY A 113 -19.79 -12.12 -2.22
CA GLY A 113 -20.05 -11.33 -3.43
C GLY A 113 -19.35 -9.97 -3.44
N VAL A 114 -18.31 -9.76 -2.61
CA VAL A 114 -17.54 -8.51 -2.52
C VAL A 114 -16.22 -8.68 -3.24
N ARG A 115 -15.97 -7.83 -4.25
CA ARG A 115 -14.66 -7.80 -4.92
C ARG A 115 -13.64 -7.08 -4.05
N ILE A 116 -12.41 -7.59 -3.98
CA ILE A 116 -11.29 -6.89 -3.34
C ILE A 116 -10.06 -6.97 -4.24
N ASN A 117 -9.43 -5.83 -4.49
CA ASN A 117 -8.23 -5.74 -5.33
C ASN A 117 -7.20 -4.80 -4.72
N THR A 118 -5.95 -4.96 -5.15
CA THR A 118 -4.90 -3.97 -4.88
C THR A 118 -4.56 -3.21 -6.15
N VAL A 119 -4.15 -1.95 -6.01
CA VAL A 119 -3.48 -1.18 -7.05
C VAL A 119 -2.07 -0.90 -6.56
N ALA A 120 -1.07 -1.10 -7.44
CA ALA A 120 0.34 -0.88 -7.15
C ALA A 120 0.93 0.28 -7.94
N PRO A 121 0.77 1.53 -7.46
CA PRO A 121 1.44 2.67 -8.05
C PRO A 121 2.97 2.54 -7.97
N GLY A 122 3.64 3.01 -9.02
CA GLY A 122 5.04 3.48 -8.95
C GLY A 122 5.10 4.89 -8.38
N SER A 123 6.11 5.68 -8.75
CA SER A 123 6.21 7.09 -8.35
C SER A 123 5.01 7.91 -8.85
N VAL A 124 4.34 8.63 -7.93
CA VAL A 124 3.20 9.52 -8.20
C VAL A 124 3.52 10.92 -7.66
N ASP A 125 3.34 11.94 -8.50
CA ASP A 125 3.58 13.35 -8.21
C ASP A 125 2.61 13.86 -7.13
N THR A 126 3.01 13.64 -5.88
CA THR A 126 2.25 13.95 -4.68
C THR A 126 3.16 14.58 -3.65
N PRO A 127 2.64 15.33 -2.65
CA PRO A 127 3.45 15.82 -1.53
C PRO A 127 4.26 14.70 -0.84
N LEU A 128 3.74 13.48 -0.85
CA LEU A 128 4.41 12.28 -0.34
C LEU A 128 5.73 11.98 -1.07
N LEU A 129 5.67 11.95 -2.40
CA LEU A 129 6.85 11.73 -3.25
C LEU A 129 7.83 12.89 -3.14
N GLN A 130 7.33 14.13 -3.12
CA GLN A 130 8.17 15.33 -3.01
C GLN A 130 8.95 15.37 -1.69
N ALA A 131 8.30 15.00 -0.58
CA ALA A 131 8.96 14.91 0.72
C ALA A 131 10.06 13.83 0.73
N GLY A 132 9.82 12.68 0.07
CA GLY A 132 10.87 11.67 -0.12
C GLY A 132 12.03 12.16 -1.01
N ALA A 133 11.72 12.88 -2.09
CA ALA A 133 12.72 13.40 -3.02
C ALA A 133 13.59 14.51 -2.40
N ALA A 134 13.09 15.21 -1.38
CA ALA A 134 13.83 16.20 -0.61
C ALA A 134 14.76 15.57 0.45
N ASP A 135 14.58 14.29 0.79
CA ASP A 135 15.44 13.59 1.75
C ASP A 135 16.68 13.02 1.04
N PRO A 136 17.91 13.42 1.45
CA PRO A 136 19.14 12.95 0.83
C PRO A 136 19.29 11.42 0.80
N ARG A 137 18.67 10.70 1.74
CA ARG A 137 18.70 9.23 1.79
C ARG A 137 17.96 8.59 0.62
N TYR A 138 16.92 9.24 0.10
CA TYR A 138 15.98 8.65 -0.86
C TYR A 138 15.97 9.38 -2.21
N ALA A 139 16.52 10.60 -2.27
CA ALA A 139 16.46 11.46 -3.45
C ALA A 139 17.02 10.79 -4.72
N GLU A 140 18.15 10.09 -4.63
CA GLU A 140 18.75 9.36 -5.76
C GLU A 140 17.87 8.19 -6.20
N ALA A 141 17.49 7.31 -5.27
CA ALA A 141 16.63 6.17 -5.58
C ALA A 141 15.27 6.58 -6.18
N ILE A 142 14.70 7.72 -5.75
CA ILE A 142 13.45 8.24 -6.30
C ILE A 142 13.64 8.79 -7.72
N ARG A 143 14.74 9.50 -7.99
CA ARG A 143 15.06 10.01 -9.34
C ARG A 143 15.32 8.87 -10.32
N ASP A 144 16.03 7.84 -9.86
CA ASP A 144 16.46 6.72 -10.70
C ASP A 144 15.39 5.64 -10.83
N PHE A 145 14.27 5.75 -10.11
CA PHE A 145 13.14 4.84 -10.23
C PHE A 145 12.51 4.92 -11.63
N ALA A 146 12.87 3.97 -12.48
CA ALA A 146 12.26 3.79 -13.79
C ALA A 146 10.94 3.01 -13.64
N ALA A 147 9.82 3.74 -13.69
CA ALA A 147 8.51 3.10 -13.80
C ALA A 147 8.44 2.26 -15.10
N PRO A 148 7.70 1.13 -15.14
CA PRO A 148 7.60 0.28 -16.33
C PRO A 148 7.13 1.00 -17.60
N ILE A 149 6.34 2.06 -17.44
CA ILE A 149 5.86 2.92 -18.54
C ILE A 149 6.59 4.27 -18.61
N LEU A 150 7.77 4.38 -17.98
CA LEU A 150 8.69 5.53 -17.97
C LEU A 150 8.03 6.89 -17.69
N ARG A 151 7.01 6.88 -16.81
CA ARG A 151 6.17 8.03 -16.46
C ARG A 151 5.83 8.01 -14.97
N HIS A 152 5.84 9.17 -14.34
CA HIS A 152 5.24 9.37 -13.02
C HIS A 152 3.71 9.50 -13.11
N GLY A 153 2.99 9.02 -12.10
CA GLY A 153 1.57 9.30 -11.99
C GLY A 153 1.34 10.78 -11.69
N GLY A 154 0.62 11.51 -12.53
CA GLY A 154 0.33 12.94 -12.35
C GLY A 154 -1.14 13.26 -12.60
N GLY A 155 -1.62 14.39 -12.06
CA GLY A 155 -3.00 14.87 -12.23
C GLY A 155 -3.24 15.71 -13.49
N SER A 156 -2.21 16.00 -14.29
CA SER A 156 -2.40 16.69 -15.57
C SER A 156 -3.07 15.74 -16.57
N ALA A 157 -4.13 16.22 -17.21
CA ALA A 157 -4.76 15.54 -18.33
C ALA A 157 -3.70 15.37 -19.44
N HIS A 158 -3.11 14.18 -19.51
CA HIS A 158 -2.29 13.81 -20.66
C HIS A 158 -3.22 13.66 -21.88
N PRO A 159 -2.85 14.17 -23.06
CA PRO A 159 -3.70 14.13 -24.27
C PRO A 159 -3.96 12.71 -24.80
N PHE A 160 -3.42 11.69 -24.15
CA PHE A 160 -3.54 10.29 -24.54
C PHE A 160 -4.85 9.64 -24.08
N TRP A 161 -5.61 10.25 -23.17
CA TRP A 161 -6.94 9.76 -22.83
C TRP A 161 -7.97 10.47 -23.70
N PRO A 162 -8.51 9.83 -24.77
CA PRO A 162 -9.57 10.46 -25.53
C PRO A 162 -10.75 10.72 -24.58
N ALA A 163 -11.22 11.96 -24.56
CA ALA A 163 -12.34 12.44 -23.75
C ALA A 163 -13.70 11.87 -24.20
N THR A 164 -13.72 10.63 -24.70
CA THR A 164 -14.90 9.94 -25.20
C THR A 164 -15.00 8.57 -24.54
N CYS A 165 -15.15 8.55 -23.21
CA CYS A 165 -15.93 7.47 -22.61
C CYS A 165 -17.39 7.90 -22.73
N GLY A 166 -17.93 7.68 -23.93
CA GLY A 166 -19.30 8.03 -24.27
C GLY A 166 -20.28 7.21 -23.44
N THR A 167 -21.34 7.88 -23.02
CA THR A 167 -22.64 7.28 -22.73
C THR A 167 -23.07 6.39 -23.89
N THR A 168 -23.14 5.08 -23.62
CA THR A 168 -24.08 4.16 -24.26
C THR A 168 -24.65 3.27 -23.20
#